data_AF-A0A447UQI2-F1
#
_entry.id   AF-A0A447UQI2-F1
#
_cell.length_a   1.000
_cell.length_b   1.000
_cell.length_c   1.000
_cell.angle_alpha   90.00
_cell.angle_beta   90.00
_cell.angle_gamma   90.00
#
_symmetry.space_group_name_H-M   'P 1'
#
loop_
_entity.id
_entity.type
_entity.pdbx_description
1 polymer ?
#
loop_
_entity_poly.entity_id
_entity_poly.type
_entity_poly.pdbx_seq_one_letter_code
_entity_poly.pdbx_strand_id
1 'polypeptide(L)' 'MATPTFDTIEAQASYGIGLQVGQQLSESGLEGLLPEALVAGIADALEGKHPAVPVDVVHRALA' A
#
# COMPACT_ATOMS: atom_id res chain seq x y z
N MET A 1 2.71 13.52 -12.56
CA MET A 1 2.92 13.43 -11.10
C MET A 1 4.41 13.51 -10.85
N ALA A 2 4.87 14.28 -9.87
CA ALA A 2 6.31 14.37 -9.58
C ALA A 2 6.78 13.03 -8.99
N THR A 3 7.91 12.51 -9.47
CA THR A 3 8.58 11.38 -8.83
C THR A 3 9.00 11.83 -7.42
N PRO A 4 8.56 11.16 -6.35
CA PRO A 4 8.99 11.53 -5.01
C PRO A 4 10.51 11.38 -4.89
N THR A 5 11.19 12.40 -4.36
CA THR A 5 12.60 12.29 -3.97
C THR A 5 12.67 11.89 -2.50
N PHE A 6 13.56 10.95 -2.17
CA PHE A 6 13.72 10.42 -0.81
C PHE A 6 14.86 11.13 -0.08
N ASP A 7 14.85 12.46 -0.15
CA ASP A 7 15.98 13.29 0.32
C ASP A 7 15.87 13.67 1.81
N THR A 8 14.69 13.50 2.41
CA THR A 8 14.47 13.73 3.84
C THR A 8 14.50 12.42 4.62
N ILE A 9 14.86 12.49 5.91
CA ILE A 9 14.86 11.34 6.80
C ILE A 9 13.46 10.72 6.88
N GLU A 10 12.42 11.55 6.93
CA GLU A 10 11.03 11.11 6.96
C GLU A 10 10.65 10.35 5.68
N ALA A 11 11.09 10.84 4.52
CA ALA A 11 10.85 10.18 3.24
C ALA A 11 11.60 8.84 3.14
N GLN A 12 12.84 8.78 3.62
CA GLN A 12 13.64 7.55 3.65
C GLN A 12 13.06 6.51 4.61
N ALA A 13 12.63 6.93 5.80
CA ALA A 13 11.98 6.04 6.77
C ALA A 13 10.68 5.47 6.21
N SER A 14 9.85 6.32 5.60
CA SER A 14 8.59 5.91 4.97
C SER A 14 8.83 4.94 3.81
N TYR A 15 9.83 5.20 2.97
CA TYR A 15 10.25 4.30 1.90
C TYR A 15 10.74 2.96 2.45
N GLY A 16 11.54 2.96 3.52
CA GLY A 16 12.04 1.74 4.17
C GLY A 16 10.90 0.85 4.70
N ILE A 17 9.89 1.45 5.34
CA ILE A 17 8.69 0.74 5.79
C ILE A 17 7.94 0.13 4.59
N GLY A 18 7.72 0.92 3.54
CA GLY A 18 7.05 0.43 2.32
C GLY A 18 7.82 -0.72 1.66
N LEU A 19 9.15 -0.64 1.62
CA LEU A 19 10.01 -1.69 1.09
C LEU A 19 9.92 -2.98 1.90
N GLN A 20 9.94 -2.88 3.23
CA GLN A 20 9.81 -4.04 4.11
C GLN A 20 8.44 -4.73 3.95
N VAL A 21 7.36 -3.95 3.87
CA VAL A 21 6.01 -4.50 3.62
C VAL A 21 5.96 -5.16 2.24
N GLY A 22 6.52 -4.53 1.20
CA GLY A 22 6.59 -5.10 -0.14
C GLY A 22 7.36 -6.42 -0.20
N GLN A 23 8.46 -6.55 0.55
CA GLN A 23 9.21 -7.81 0.66
C GLN A 23 8.37 -8.90 1.32
N GLN A 24 7.71 -8.61 2.44
CA GLN A 24 6.83 -9.57 3.11
C GLN A 24 5.69 -10.04 2.18
N LEU A 25 5.10 -9.14 1.40
CA LEU A 25 4.08 -9.49 0.42
C LEU A 25 4.65 -10.35 -0.70
N SER A 26 5.84 -10.03 -1.21
CA SER A 26 6.52 -10.85 -2.22
C SER A 26 6.84 -12.26 -1.73
N GLU A 27 7.14 -12.42 -0.44
CA GLU A 27 7.45 -13.72 0.19
C GLU A 27 6.19 -14.50 0.59
N SER A 28 5.03 -13.84 0.66
CA SER A 28 3.77 -14.45 1.09
C SER A 28 3.20 -15.48 0.11
N GLY A 29 3.67 -15.49 -1.15
CA GLY A 29 3.12 -16.33 -2.22
C GLY A 29 1.79 -15.82 -2.81
N LEU A 30 1.35 -14.60 -2.44
CA LEU A 30 0.21 -13.95 -3.06
C LEU A 30 0.51 -13.59 -4.52
N GLU A 31 -0.32 -14.07 -5.43
CA GLU A 31 -0.24 -13.76 -6.85
C GLU A 31 -1.25 -12.67 -7.24
N GLY A 32 -0.95 -11.91 -8.30
CA GLY A 32 -1.87 -10.92 -8.86
C GLY A 32 -2.05 -9.65 -8.00
N LEU A 33 -1.15 -9.40 -7.05
CA LEU A 33 -1.12 -8.14 -6.31
C LEU A 33 -0.93 -6.96 -7.28
N LEU A 34 -1.77 -5.93 -7.12
CA LEU A 34 -1.69 -4.69 -7.88
C LEU A 34 -1.06 -3.61 -6.97
N PRO A 35 0.22 -3.23 -7.15
CA PRO A 35 0.91 -2.29 -6.28
C PRO A 35 0.18 -0.95 -6.16
N GLU A 36 -0.40 -0.46 -7.24
CA GLU A 36 -1.12 0.82 -7.28
C GLU A 36 -2.38 0.78 -6.41
N ALA A 37 -3.10 -0.35 -6.40
CA ALA A 37 -4.28 -0.55 -5.56
C ALA A 37 -3.90 -0.68 -4.07
N LEU A 38 -2.79 -1.37 -3.79
CA LEU A 38 -2.26 -1.47 -2.42
C LEU A 38 -1.87 -0.10 -1.88
N VAL A 39 -1.13 0.70 -2.66
CA VAL A 39 -0.73 2.07 -2.28
C VAL A 39 -1.96 2.95 -2.05
N ALA A 40 -2.97 2.85 -2.92
CA ALA A 40 -4.23 3.60 -2.75
C ALA A 40 -4.94 3.22 -1.43
N GLY A 41 -5.06 1.93 -1.12
CA GLY A 41 -5.67 1.47 0.12
C GLY A 41 -4.90 1.90 1.38
N ILE A 42 -3.57 1.84 1.34
CA ILE A 42 -2.71 2.33 2.44
C ILE A 42 -2.89 3.84 2.63
N ALA A 43 -2.88 4.62 1.55
CA ALA A 43 -3.06 6.07 1.61
C ALA A 43 -4.43 6.45 2.18
N ASP A 44 -5.51 5.82 1.70
CA ASP A 44 -6.86 6.05 2.21
C ASP A 44 -6.95 5.75 3.71
N ALA A 45 -6.36 4.65 4.18
CA ALA A 45 -6.35 4.29 5.59
C ALA A 45 -5.55 5.29 6.45
N LEU A 46 -4.36 5.72 6.01
CA LEU A 46 -3.53 6.69 6.73
C LEU A 46 -4.17 8.08 6.80
N GLU A 47 -4.90 8.47 5.76
CA GLU A 47 -5.63 9.74 5.71
C GLU A 47 -7.01 9.68 6.40
N GLY A 48 -7.44 8.51 6.88
CA GLY A 48 -8.75 8.32 7.49
C GLY A 48 -9.92 8.50 6.50
N LYS A 49 -9.67 8.27 5.21
CA LYS A 49 -10.70 8.35 4.17
C LYS A 49 -11.62 7.14 4.22
N HIS A 50 -12.83 7.32 3.70
CA HIS A 50 -13.68 6.18 3.41
C HIS A 50 -13.02 5.34 2.31
N PRO A 51 -13.01 4.00 2.45
CA PRO A 51 -12.43 3.13 1.43
C PRO A 51 -13.03 3.40 0.05
N ALA A 52 -12.18 3.54 -0.96
CA ALA A 52 -12.63 3.68 -2.35
C ALA A 52 -13.42 2.46 -2.85
N VAL A 53 -13.20 1.29 -2.22
CA VAL A 53 -13.91 0.04 -2.49
C VAL A 53 -14.79 -0.30 -1.28
N PRO A 54 -16.09 -0.59 -1.45
CA PRO A 54 -16.97 -0.99 -0.35
C PRO A 54 -16.42 -2.18 0.45
N VAL A 55 -16.56 -2.14 1.77
CA VAL A 55 -15.98 -3.14 2.69
C VAL A 55 -16.44 -4.56 2.38
N ASP A 56 -17.70 -4.75 1.98
CA ASP A 56 -18.25 -6.04 1.59
C ASP A 56 -17.61 -6.60 0.29
N VAL A 57 -17.17 -5.73 -0.62
CA VAL A 57 -16.44 -6.12 -1.83
C VAL A 57 -15.02 -6.53 -1.46
N VAL A 58 -14.35 -5.77 -0.59
CA VAL A 58 -13.00 -6.10 -0.09
C VAL A 58 -13.00 -7.45 0.62
N HIS A 59 -13.95 -7.70 1.53
CA HIS A 59 -14.02 -8.98 2.25
C HIS A 59 -14.24 -10.17 1.31
N ARG A 60 -15.04 -10.02 0.25
CA ARG A 60 -15.23 -11.08 -0.75
C ARG A 60 -13.99 -11.33 -1.59
N ALA A 61 -13.19 -10.31 -1.85
CA ALA A 61 -11.96 -10.43 -2.64
C ALA A 61 -10.80 -11.07 -1.86
N LEU A 62 -10.87 -11.07 -0.53
CA LEU A 62 -9.85 -11.61 0.37
C LEU A 62 -10.22 -12.98 0.97
N ALA A 63 -11.39 -13.52 0.63
CA ALA A 63 -11.91 -14.81 1.08
C ALA A 63 -11.55 -15.93 0.09
#